data_AF-A0A3D5KCJ0-F1
#
_entry.id   AF-A0A3D5KCJ0-F1
#
_cell.length_a   1.000
_cell.length_b   1.000
_cell.length_c   1.000
_cell.angle_alpha   90.00
_cell.angle_beta   90.00
_cell.angle_gamma   90.00
#
_symmetry.space_group_name_H-M   'P 1'
#
loop_
_entity.id
_entity.type
_entity.pdbx_description
1 polymer ?
#
loop_
_entity_poly.entity_id
_entity_poly.type
_entity_poly.pdbx_seq_one_letter_code
_entity_poly.pdbx_strand_id
1 'polypeptide(L)'
;MKIVCNLSGITNYSRPVQGIKDISNSGFQYVFLDLKDVYNHSFKGEIKDFSDGCKMLINKCKEANIHIYGFRTPSLTCDNKGVAFNELQEKLAEESIKLCSEADCKYLLVPPISSQSSPNDEWEVNREYYSRLGKVAQKYHVTILLENQYKRYNGRMIRGICSDGREAAEWVDRLNKIVGGEGFAICMNVGTCNLYGQNMQDYAQALGERIKAVVLRDGYGHDEVSSLPFTAVKDRQSQTDWLSLIRGLREISFDGGLILDFEDTAAAFSPLLRPQLLSLAKAIAEYFRWQIKIEDQLKKYKSIVLFGAGNMCRNYMKCYGEKYPPIFTCDNNQKLWETNFCGLEVKSPEALKNISPDWGIFICNIYYREIESQLRDMGIKNNIEFFNDEYMASYYFDRLERK
;
A
#
# COMPACT_ATOMS: atom_id res chain seq x y z
N MET A 1 -8.31 1.42 -6.20
CA MET A 1 -6.97 1.43 -5.59
C MET A 1 -5.93 1.91 -6.58
N LYS A 2 -5.15 2.93 -6.20
CA LYS A 2 -4.09 3.53 -7.04
C LYS A 2 -2.72 3.00 -6.63
N ILE A 3 -1.86 2.70 -7.59
CA ILE A 3 -0.47 2.31 -7.35
C ILE A 3 0.41 3.52 -7.60
N VAL A 4 1.17 3.90 -6.58
CA VAL A 4 1.90 5.16 -6.50
C VAL A 4 3.37 4.88 -6.20
N CYS A 5 4.29 5.51 -6.93
CA CYS A 5 5.74 5.38 -6.69
C CYS A 5 6.26 6.62 -5.96
N ASN A 6 6.96 6.46 -4.83
CA ASN A 6 7.69 7.56 -4.21
C ASN A 6 8.90 7.94 -5.09
N LEU A 7 9.18 9.23 -5.26
CA LEU A 7 10.31 9.69 -6.09
C LEU A 7 11.68 9.57 -5.41
N SER A 8 11.71 9.52 -4.07
CA SER A 8 12.97 9.50 -3.30
C SER A 8 13.84 8.29 -3.63
N GLY A 9 15.15 8.50 -3.66
CA GLY A 9 16.15 7.50 -4.07
C GLY A 9 16.23 7.22 -5.58
N ILE A 10 15.18 7.55 -6.35
CA ILE A 10 15.12 7.33 -7.80
C ILE A 10 15.48 8.61 -8.56
N THR A 11 14.84 9.72 -8.20
CA THR A 11 14.89 10.98 -8.93
C THR A 11 15.83 11.97 -8.25
N ASN A 12 16.74 12.57 -9.01
CA ASN A 12 17.49 13.74 -8.55
C ASN A 12 16.59 14.98 -8.66
N TYR A 13 16.26 15.61 -7.55
CA TYR A 13 15.31 16.74 -7.52
C TYR A 13 15.82 17.99 -8.25
N SER A 14 17.15 18.18 -8.37
CA SER A 14 17.76 19.25 -9.16
C SER A 14 17.77 18.95 -10.67
N ARG A 15 17.67 17.67 -11.06
CA ARG A 15 17.62 17.21 -12.47
C ARG A 15 16.61 16.06 -12.64
N PRO A 16 15.31 16.33 -12.49
CA PRO A 16 14.33 15.27 -12.26
C PRO A 16 13.89 14.52 -13.52
N VAL A 17 14.24 15.02 -14.70
CA VAL A 17 13.73 14.52 -16.00
C VAL A 17 13.99 13.03 -16.21
N GLN A 18 15.18 12.53 -15.88
CA GLN A 18 15.52 11.12 -16.09
C GLN A 18 14.71 10.20 -15.16
N GLY A 19 14.73 10.49 -13.85
CA GLY A 19 14.01 9.66 -12.87
C GLY A 19 12.50 9.61 -13.11
N ILE A 20 11.89 10.75 -13.45
CA ILE A 20 10.46 10.80 -13.81
C ILE A 20 10.17 9.95 -15.05
N LYS A 21 11.03 10.03 -16.09
CA LYS A 21 10.87 9.19 -17.29
C LYS A 21 11.02 7.71 -16.99
N ASP A 22 11.99 7.32 -16.17
CA ASP A 22 12.20 5.91 -15.79
C ASP A 22 10.97 5.35 -15.05
N ILE A 23 10.37 6.15 -14.16
CA ILE A 23 9.12 5.81 -13.47
C ILE A 23 7.94 5.71 -14.45
N SER A 24 7.81 6.66 -15.38
CA SER A 24 6.77 6.60 -16.41
C SER A 24 6.90 5.36 -17.29
N ASN A 25 8.13 5.06 -17.73
CA ASN A 25 8.43 3.96 -18.65
C ASN A 25 8.22 2.59 -18.00
N SER A 26 8.31 2.49 -16.67
CA SER A 26 7.98 1.27 -15.92
C SER A 26 6.48 1.09 -15.65
N GLY A 27 5.62 2.00 -16.15
CA GLY A 27 4.17 1.86 -16.11
C GLY A 27 3.49 2.43 -14.87
N PHE A 28 4.19 3.25 -14.08
CA PHE A 28 3.55 4.03 -13.02
C PHE A 28 2.81 5.24 -13.61
N GLN A 29 1.56 5.43 -13.20
CA GLN A 29 0.72 6.58 -13.57
C GLN A 29 0.65 7.63 -12.46
N TYR A 30 0.99 7.25 -11.23
CA TYR A 30 0.92 8.09 -10.05
C TYR A 30 2.26 8.11 -9.32
N VAL A 31 2.65 9.30 -8.85
CA VAL A 31 3.83 9.48 -7.99
C VAL A 31 3.47 10.15 -6.67
N PHE A 32 4.33 9.92 -5.68
CA PHE A 32 4.28 10.57 -4.39
C PHE A 32 5.58 11.34 -4.19
N LEU A 33 5.47 12.58 -3.68
CA LEU A 33 6.60 13.49 -3.55
C LEU A 33 6.94 13.68 -2.07
N ASP A 34 8.09 13.17 -1.64
CA ASP A 34 8.64 13.48 -0.33
C ASP A 34 9.43 14.79 -0.41
N LEU A 35 8.92 15.85 0.21
CA LEU A 35 9.48 17.18 0.09
C LEU A 35 10.76 17.38 0.93
N LYS A 36 11.14 16.39 1.76
CA LYS A 36 12.39 16.44 2.53
C LYS A 36 13.60 16.67 1.64
N ASP A 37 13.62 16.06 0.46
CA ASP A 37 14.75 16.14 -0.47
C ASP A 37 14.86 17.54 -1.05
N VAL A 38 13.74 18.14 -1.47
CA VAL A 38 13.70 19.53 -1.97
C VAL A 38 14.16 20.50 -0.87
N TYR A 39 13.66 20.31 0.35
CA TYR A 39 14.05 21.13 1.49
C TYR A 39 15.56 21.03 1.77
N ASN A 40 16.10 19.81 1.79
CA ASN A 40 17.52 19.57 2.04
C ASN A 40 18.42 20.21 0.97
N HIS A 41 18.03 20.16 -0.30
CA HIS A 41 18.78 20.82 -1.39
C HIS A 41 18.65 22.34 -1.35
N SER A 42 17.48 22.87 -0.96
CA SER A 42 17.29 24.31 -0.76
C SER A 42 18.16 24.83 0.40
N PHE A 43 18.21 24.09 1.51
CA PHE A 43 19.06 24.42 2.65
C PHE A 43 20.56 24.43 2.28
N LYS A 44 20.99 23.54 1.36
CA LYS A 44 22.36 23.51 0.83
C LYS A 44 22.65 24.60 -0.23
N GLY A 45 21.65 25.40 -0.61
CA GLY A 45 21.77 26.44 -1.64
C GLY A 45 21.78 25.92 -3.07
N GLU A 46 21.53 24.63 -3.29
CA GLU A 46 21.45 24.01 -4.62
C GLU A 46 20.12 24.36 -5.33
N ILE A 47 19.08 24.63 -4.54
CA ILE A 47 17.80 25.16 -4.98
C ILE A 47 17.61 26.53 -4.33
N LYS A 48 17.36 27.58 -5.14
CA LYS A 48 17.25 28.96 -4.64
C LYS A 48 16.12 29.15 -3.63
N ASP A 49 14.98 28.50 -3.86
CA ASP A 49 13.79 28.60 -3.03
C ASP A 49 13.03 27.27 -2.99
N PHE A 50 12.51 26.90 -1.82
CA PHE A 50 11.78 25.64 -1.60
C PHE A 50 10.53 25.56 -2.48
N SER A 51 9.75 26.65 -2.59
CA SER A 51 8.54 26.68 -3.42
C SER A 51 8.87 26.52 -4.90
N ASP A 52 9.91 27.20 -5.39
CA ASP A 52 10.35 27.10 -6.78
C ASP A 52 10.82 25.69 -7.14
N GLY A 53 11.57 25.04 -6.24
CA GLY A 53 11.99 23.64 -6.41
C GLY A 53 10.80 22.69 -6.54
N CYS A 54 9.80 22.86 -5.67
CA CYS A 54 8.57 22.06 -5.73
C CYS A 54 7.79 22.30 -7.04
N LYS A 55 7.61 23.56 -7.44
CA LYS A 55 6.90 23.93 -8.68
C LYS A 55 7.59 23.39 -9.93
N MET A 56 8.92 23.43 -9.97
CA MET A 56 9.70 22.82 -11.04
C MET A 56 9.38 21.32 -11.16
N LEU A 57 9.40 20.59 -10.04
CA LEU A 57 9.12 19.16 -10.03
C LEU A 57 7.68 18.85 -10.46
N ILE A 58 6.70 19.61 -9.95
CA ILE A 58 5.30 19.49 -10.34
C ILE A 58 5.14 19.65 -11.86
N ASN A 59 5.76 20.68 -12.44
CA ASN A 59 5.72 20.91 -13.88
C ASN A 59 6.36 19.77 -14.67
N LYS A 60 7.49 19.21 -14.20
CA LYS A 60 8.12 18.05 -14.86
C LYS A 60 7.29 16.78 -14.79
N CYS A 61 6.56 16.55 -13.69
CA CYS A 61 5.58 15.45 -13.63
C CYS A 61 4.44 15.66 -14.64
N LYS A 62 3.91 16.89 -14.75
CA LYS A 62 2.86 17.25 -15.73
C LYS A 62 3.35 17.05 -17.18
N GLU A 63 4.57 17.50 -17.50
CA GLU A 63 5.19 17.31 -18.83
C GLU A 63 5.36 15.82 -19.20
N ALA A 64 5.62 14.96 -18.20
CA ALA A 64 5.75 13.52 -18.39
C ALA A 64 4.40 12.76 -18.34
N ASN A 65 3.27 13.48 -18.24
CA ASN A 65 1.93 12.91 -18.12
C ASN A 65 1.78 11.93 -16.92
N ILE A 66 2.46 12.23 -15.81
CA ILE A 66 2.34 11.49 -14.55
C ILE A 66 1.52 12.33 -13.57
N HIS A 67 0.53 11.70 -12.94
CA HIS A 67 -0.28 12.33 -11.90
C HIS A 67 0.45 12.32 -10.56
N ILE A 68 0.36 13.41 -9.81
CA ILE A 68 0.84 13.42 -8.43
C ILE A 68 -0.33 12.98 -7.55
N TYR A 69 -0.13 11.93 -6.74
CA TYR A 69 -1.15 11.43 -5.82
C TYR A 69 -1.22 12.29 -4.54
N GLY A 70 -0.06 12.75 -4.08
CA GLY A 70 0.08 13.55 -2.88
C GLY A 70 1.54 13.83 -2.55
N PHE A 71 1.72 14.54 -1.45
CA PHE A 71 3.03 14.96 -0.94
C PHE A 71 3.21 14.49 0.50
N ARG A 72 4.46 14.36 0.94
CA ARG A 72 4.83 14.31 2.36
C ARG A 72 5.59 15.58 2.70
N THR A 73 5.18 16.26 3.76
CA THR A 73 5.88 17.44 4.26
C THR A 73 7.29 17.07 4.73
N PRO A 74 8.29 17.95 4.61
CA PRO A 74 9.61 17.70 5.15
C PRO A 74 9.53 17.36 6.64
N SER A 75 9.93 16.13 7.02
CA SER A 75 10.13 15.81 8.44
C SER A 75 11.48 16.37 8.86
N LEU A 76 11.43 17.49 9.57
CA LEU A 76 12.64 18.01 10.19
C LEU A 76 13.04 17.00 11.29
N THR A 77 14.24 16.43 11.21
CA THR A 77 14.83 15.66 12.32
C THR A 77 15.93 16.54 12.90
N CYS A 78 15.58 17.39 13.86
CA CYS A 78 16.59 18.11 14.63
C CYS A 78 16.55 17.64 16.08
N ASP A 79 17.71 17.22 16.56
CA ASP A 79 17.96 16.80 17.95
C ASP A 79 17.74 17.91 19.00
N ASN A 80 17.26 19.10 18.58
CA ASN A 80 16.85 20.21 19.44
C ASN A 80 15.41 20.61 19.14
N LYS A 81 14.45 19.90 19.76
CA LYS A 81 13.02 20.21 19.70
C LYS A 81 12.72 21.43 20.56
N GLY A 82 12.25 22.52 19.94
CA GLY A 82 11.86 23.76 20.62
C GLY A 82 10.73 24.49 19.90
N VAL A 83 10.21 25.58 20.46
CA VAL A 83 9.05 26.31 19.89
C VAL A 83 9.30 26.78 18.45
N ALA A 84 10.49 27.33 18.18
CA ALA A 84 10.88 27.80 16.84
C ALA A 84 10.90 26.68 15.78
N PHE A 85 11.12 25.43 16.20
CA PHE A 85 11.11 24.27 15.31
C PHE A 85 9.68 23.89 14.89
N ASN A 86 8.74 23.90 15.84
CA ASN A 86 7.33 23.64 15.55
C ASN A 86 6.75 24.72 14.63
N GLU A 87 7.11 25.99 14.85
CA GLU A 87 6.71 27.10 13.97
C GLU A 87 7.25 26.95 12.54
N LEU A 88 8.49 26.47 12.39
CA LEU A 88 9.06 26.20 11.07
C LEU A 88 8.33 25.02 10.38
N GLN A 89 8.07 23.94 11.11
CA GLN A 89 7.33 22.79 10.58
C GLN A 89 5.90 23.18 10.15
N GLU A 90 5.24 24.05 10.92
CA GLU A 90 3.93 24.60 10.57
C GLU A 90 3.97 25.43 9.29
N LYS A 91 4.95 26.34 9.16
CA LYS A 91 5.13 27.13 7.92
C LYS A 91 5.35 26.25 6.70
N LEU A 92 6.23 25.25 6.81
CA LEU A 92 6.49 24.30 5.73
C LEU A 92 5.25 23.49 5.36
N ALA A 93 4.44 23.08 6.36
CA ALA A 93 3.18 22.39 6.12
C ALA A 93 2.17 23.29 5.41
N GLU A 94 2.01 24.56 5.81
CA GLU A 94 1.13 25.52 5.14
C GLU A 94 1.53 25.79 3.69
N GLU A 95 2.83 25.93 3.41
CA GLU A 95 3.35 26.06 2.05
C GLU A 95 3.11 24.79 1.23
N SER A 96 3.31 23.63 1.84
CA SER A 96 3.03 22.34 1.21
C SER A 96 1.54 22.16 0.88
N ILE A 97 0.61 22.69 1.70
CA ILE A 97 -0.84 22.69 1.40
C ILE A 97 -1.12 23.49 0.13
N LYS A 98 -0.52 24.68 -0.02
CA LYS A 98 -0.69 25.53 -1.21
C LYS A 98 -0.16 24.82 -2.46
N LEU A 99 1.04 24.25 -2.37
CA LEU A 99 1.65 23.48 -3.46
C LEU A 99 0.83 22.25 -3.84
N CYS A 100 0.24 21.56 -2.85
CA CYS A 100 -0.64 20.42 -3.06
C CYS A 100 -1.86 20.81 -3.91
N SER A 101 -2.47 21.96 -3.60
CA SER A 101 -3.58 22.52 -4.38
C SER A 101 -3.17 22.91 -5.81
N GLU A 102 -2.02 23.56 -6.00
CA GLU A 102 -1.48 23.93 -7.32
C GLU A 102 -1.13 22.71 -8.21
N ALA A 103 -0.81 21.59 -7.57
CA ALA A 103 -0.55 20.31 -8.22
C ALA A 103 -1.82 19.49 -8.52
N ASP A 104 -3.02 20.03 -8.23
CA ASP A 104 -4.30 19.32 -8.34
C ASP A 104 -4.34 18.01 -7.54
N CYS A 105 -3.73 18.05 -6.35
CA CYS A 105 -3.60 16.91 -5.45
C CYS A 105 -4.55 17.06 -4.25
N LYS A 106 -5.14 15.93 -3.85
CA LYS A 106 -6.07 15.91 -2.71
C LYS A 106 -5.38 15.61 -1.38
N TYR A 107 -4.24 14.93 -1.37
CA TYR A 107 -3.67 14.35 -0.15
C TYR A 107 -2.31 14.95 0.19
N LEU A 108 -2.16 15.40 1.44
CA LEU A 108 -0.89 15.83 2.02
C LEU A 108 -0.63 15.06 3.32
N LEU A 109 0.46 14.31 3.37
CA LEU A 109 0.90 13.62 4.58
C LEU A 109 1.67 14.61 5.46
N VAL A 110 1.12 14.84 6.67
CA VAL A 110 1.70 15.73 7.67
C VAL A 110 1.87 14.93 8.98
N PRO A 111 3.09 14.47 9.30
CA PRO A 111 3.34 13.72 10.51
C PRO A 111 3.00 14.54 11.78
N PRO A 112 2.52 13.87 12.86
CA PRO A 112 2.31 14.52 14.15
C PRO A 112 3.60 15.12 14.72
N ILE A 113 3.45 16.23 15.44
CA ILE A 113 4.55 16.83 16.21
C ILE A 113 4.78 15.98 17.46
N SER A 114 6.01 15.53 17.65
CA SER A 114 6.39 14.75 18.83
C SER A 114 6.94 15.66 19.94
N SER A 115 6.16 15.88 21.00
CA SER A 115 6.65 16.53 22.23
C SER A 115 7.36 15.53 23.16
N GLN A 116 8.33 16.00 23.96
CA GLN A 116 8.91 15.19 25.06
C GLN A 116 8.04 15.19 26.33
N SER A 117 6.88 15.83 26.28
CA SER A 117 5.96 16.03 27.40
C SER A 117 5.02 14.84 27.63
N SER A 118 4.10 14.93 28.59
CA SER A 118 3.17 13.85 28.94
C SER A 118 2.16 13.56 27.81
N PRO A 119 1.50 12.38 27.78
CA PRO A 119 0.53 12.05 26.72
C PRO A 119 -0.63 13.05 26.56
N ASN A 120 -1.09 13.66 27.65
CA ASN A 120 -2.13 14.70 27.59
C ASN A 120 -1.63 15.97 26.88
N ASP A 121 -0.33 16.26 26.99
CA ASP A 121 0.28 17.38 26.29
C ASP A 121 0.42 17.09 24.78
N GLU A 122 0.61 15.82 24.39
CA GLU A 122 0.74 15.42 22.97
C GLU A 122 -0.52 15.71 22.17
N TRP A 123 -1.70 15.38 22.71
CA TRP A 123 -2.97 15.69 22.05
C TRP A 123 -3.19 17.21 21.97
N GLU A 124 -2.99 17.96 23.04
CA GLU A 124 -3.28 19.40 23.04
C GLU A 124 -2.39 20.16 22.05
N VAL A 125 -1.10 19.84 22.01
CA VAL A 125 -0.14 20.42 21.05
C VAL A 125 -0.55 20.09 19.61
N ASN A 126 -0.83 18.82 19.32
CA ASN A 126 -1.21 18.41 17.97
C ASN A 126 -2.60 18.91 17.57
N ARG A 127 -3.55 19.00 18.52
CA ARG A 127 -4.88 19.55 18.27
C ARG A 127 -4.77 20.99 17.80
N GLU A 128 -3.98 21.83 18.48
CA GLU A 128 -3.79 23.22 18.07
C GLU A 128 -3.11 23.33 16.69
N TYR A 129 -2.03 22.57 16.50
CA TYR A 129 -1.29 22.50 15.24
C TYR A 129 -2.20 22.09 14.07
N TYR A 130 -2.89 20.96 14.17
CA TYR A 130 -3.80 20.49 13.14
C TYR A 130 -5.03 21.38 13.00
N SER A 131 -5.54 22.03 14.05
CA SER A 131 -6.67 22.96 13.93
C SER A 131 -6.33 24.17 13.06
N ARG A 132 -5.08 24.68 13.15
CA ARG A 132 -4.60 25.77 12.29
C ARG A 132 -4.43 25.28 10.86
N LEU A 133 -3.71 24.19 10.66
CA LEU A 133 -3.50 23.60 9.33
C LEU A 133 -4.80 23.19 8.65
N GLY A 134 -5.76 22.64 9.39
CA GLY A 134 -7.04 22.18 8.87
C GLY A 134 -7.87 23.31 8.27
N LYS A 135 -7.85 24.51 8.87
CA LYS A 135 -8.50 25.70 8.29
C LYS A 135 -7.87 26.10 6.94
N VAL A 136 -6.55 26.04 6.86
CA VAL A 136 -5.82 26.30 5.62
C VAL A 136 -6.13 25.22 4.58
N ALA A 137 -6.07 23.95 4.97
CA ALA A 137 -6.35 22.80 4.11
C ALA A 137 -7.77 22.83 3.53
N GLN A 138 -8.78 23.22 4.32
CA GLN A 138 -10.15 23.40 3.84
C GLN A 138 -10.27 24.46 2.74
N LYS A 139 -9.57 25.60 2.89
CA LYS A 139 -9.55 26.67 1.87
C LYS A 139 -8.99 26.19 0.54
N TYR A 140 -8.04 25.27 0.57
CA TYR A 140 -7.35 24.73 -0.60
C TYR A 140 -7.88 23.36 -1.06
N HIS A 141 -8.95 22.86 -0.43
CA HIS A 141 -9.57 21.55 -0.69
C HIS A 141 -8.60 20.35 -0.57
N VAL A 142 -7.64 20.44 0.37
CA VAL A 142 -6.66 19.39 0.66
C VAL A 142 -7.10 18.62 1.91
N THR A 143 -6.96 17.29 1.87
CA THR A 143 -7.11 16.41 3.03
C THR A 143 -5.73 16.11 3.62
N ILE A 144 -5.57 16.38 4.92
CA ILE A 144 -4.34 16.08 5.66
C ILE A 144 -4.36 14.61 6.11
N LEU A 145 -3.30 13.88 5.81
CA LEU A 145 -3.10 12.50 6.26
C LEU A 145 -2.15 12.47 7.46
N LEU A 146 -2.64 12.01 8.61
CA LEU A 146 -1.83 11.71 9.78
C LEU A 146 -1.17 10.34 9.58
N GLU A 147 0.09 10.20 9.96
CA GLU A 147 0.85 8.96 9.79
C GLU A 147 1.20 8.36 11.16
N ASN A 148 1.12 7.03 11.29
CA ASN A 148 1.57 6.33 12.50
C ASN A 148 3.07 6.53 12.73
N GLN A 149 3.42 6.96 13.94
CA GLN A 149 4.79 7.25 14.34
C GLN A 149 5.31 6.23 15.35
N TYR A 150 6.64 6.21 15.51
CA TYR A 150 7.32 5.49 16.58
C TYR A 150 8.03 6.48 17.51
N LYS A 151 8.46 6.01 18.67
CA LYS A 151 9.32 6.75 19.61
C LYS A 151 10.52 5.90 19.94
N ARG A 152 11.67 6.53 20.19
CA ARG A 152 12.86 5.84 20.66
C ARG A 152 12.94 5.95 22.19
N TYR A 153 13.00 4.81 22.87
CA TYR A 153 13.12 4.72 24.32
C TYR A 153 14.22 3.72 24.69
N ASN A 154 15.28 4.19 25.35
CA ASN A 154 16.46 3.38 25.72
C ASN A 154 17.00 2.51 24.57
N GLY A 155 17.14 3.12 23.39
CA GLY A 155 17.67 2.44 22.20
C GLY A 155 16.66 1.54 21.47
N ARG A 156 15.47 1.29 22.04
CA ARG A 156 14.39 0.51 21.40
C ARG A 156 13.38 1.42 20.73
N MET A 157 12.78 0.95 19.65
CA MET A 157 11.65 1.62 19.02
C MET A 157 10.35 1.08 19.60
N ILE A 158 9.50 1.99 20.04
CA ILE A 158 8.20 1.69 20.63
C ILE A 158 7.11 2.49 19.92
N ARG A 159 5.86 2.14 20.20
CA ARG A 159 4.66 2.82 19.73
C ARG A 159 4.70 4.33 20.02
N GLY A 160 4.46 5.14 18.98
CA GLY A 160 4.38 6.60 19.04
C GLY A 160 2.97 7.14 18.79
N ILE A 161 2.88 8.42 18.42
CA ILE A 161 1.59 9.08 18.14
C ILE A 161 0.93 8.40 16.93
N CYS A 162 -0.39 8.21 16.99
CA CYS A 162 -1.20 7.52 15.99
C CYS A 162 -0.82 6.04 15.74
N SER A 163 -0.04 5.41 16.62
CA SER A 163 0.32 3.99 16.48
C SER A 163 -0.74 3.02 17.03
N ASP A 164 -1.57 3.47 17.97
CA ASP A 164 -2.79 2.76 18.38
C ASP A 164 -3.94 3.10 17.43
N GLY A 165 -4.61 2.09 16.88
CA GLY A 165 -5.63 2.27 15.86
C GLY A 165 -6.90 2.95 16.38
N ARG A 166 -7.29 2.69 17.63
CA ARG A 166 -8.50 3.31 18.22
C ARG A 166 -8.23 4.76 18.56
N GLU A 167 -7.08 5.03 19.19
CA GLU A 167 -6.66 6.40 19.48
C GLU A 167 -6.51 7.22 18.20
N ALA A 168 -5.86 6.67 17.16
CA ALA A 168 -5.71 7.35 15.88
C ALA A 168 -7.07 7.65 15.20
N ALA A 169 -8.04 6.73 15.30
CA ALA A 169 -9.39 6.97 14.80
C ALA A 169 -10.09 8.11 15.56
N GLU A 170 -10.00 8.10 16.89
CA GLU A 170 -10.55 9.17 17.75
C GLU A 170 -9.91 10.53 17.45
N TRP A 171 -8.59 10.57 17.21
CA TRP A 171 -7.89 11.79 16.82
C TRP A 171 -8.46 12.37 15.52
N VAL A 172 -8.56 11.55 14.48
CA VAL A 172 -9.09 11.99 13.17
C VAL A 172 -10.53 12.48 13.29
N ASP A 173 -11.38 11.75 14.01
CA ASP A 173 -12.79 12.12 14.17
C ASP A 173 -12.96 13.44 14.93
N ARG A 174 -12.17 13.63 16.00
CA ARG A 174 -12.18 14.88 16.76
C ARG A 174 -11.66 16.05 15.93
N LEU A 175 -10.59 15.87 15.17
CA LEU A 175 -10.05 16.89 14.28
C LEU A 175 -11.04 17.26 13.17
N ASN A 176 -11.67 16.27 12.54
CA ASN A 176 -12.72 16.48 11.53
C ASN A 176 -13.93 17.23 12.12
N LYS A 177 -14.32 16.92 13.35
CA LYS A 177 -15.38 17.66 14.07
C LYS A 177 -14.99 19.12 14.34
N ILE A 178 -13.73 19.38 14.69
CA ILE A 178 -13.24 20.75 14.95
C ILE A 178 -13.29 21.61 13.69
N VAL A 179 -12.91 21.05 12.54
CA VAL A 179 -12.94 21.78 11.27
C VAL A 179 -14.32 21.74 10.59
N GLY A 180 -15.22 20.86 11.02
CA GLY A 180 -16.59 20.78 10.50
C GLY A 180 -16.72 20.06 9.16
N GLY A 181 -15.84 19.09 8.87
CA GLY A 181 -15.86 18.31 7.63
C GLY A 181 -14.74 17.27 7.52
N GLU A 182 -14.64 16.59 6.38
CA GLU A 182 -13.61 15.57 6.09
C GLU A 182 -12.24 16.21 5.72
N GLY A 183 -11.64 16.92 6.66
CA GLY A 183 -10.33 17.56 6.49
C GLY A 183 -9.12 16.64 6.78
N PHE A 184 -9.34 15.55 7.53
CA PHE A 184 -8.31 14.67 8.07
C PHE A 184 -8.61 13.21 7.79
N ALA A 185 -7.54 12.45 7.55
CA ALA A 185 -7.56 11.01 7.36
C ALA A 185 -6.22 10.39 7.81
N ILE A 186 -6.05 9.09 7.64
CA ILE A 186 -4.82 8.35 7.99
C ILE A 186 -4.05 7.90 6.74
N CYS A 187 -2.73 8.03 6.83
CA CYS A 187 -1.77 7.26 6.05
C CYS A 187 -1.16 6.17 6.93
N MET A 188 -1.36 4.89 6.59
CA MET A 188 -0.73 3.79 7.29
C MET A 188 0.67 3.53 6.72
N ASN A 189 1.70 3.69 7.54
CA ASN A 189 3.08 3.38 7.21
C ASN A 189 3.45 1.98 7.71
N VAL A 190 3.55 1.04 6.78
CA VAL A 190 3.84 -0.38 7.05
C VAL A 190 5.22 -0.55 7.66
N GLY A 191 6.21 0.18 7.15
CA GLY A 191 7.56 0.12 7.67
C GLY A 191 7.61 0.56 9.14
N THR A 192 6.87 1.60 9.50
CA THR A 192 6.76 2.05 10.90
C THR A 192 6.02 1.05 11.77
N CYS A 193 4.92 0.44 11.28
CA CYS A 193 4.24 -0.67 11.96
C CYS A 193 5.19 -1.83 12.28
N ASN A 194 6.10 -2.15 11.35
CA ASN A 194 7.07 -3.23 11.53
C ASN A 194 8.09 -2.93 12.65
N LEU A 195 8.51 -1.67 12.84
CA LEU A 195 9.50 -1.26 13.85
C LEU A 195 9.10 -1.58 15.29
N TYR A 196 7.80 -1.58 15.59
CA TYR A 196 7.26 -1.86 16.92
C TYR A 196 6.34 -3.09 16.94
N GLY A 197 6.44 -3.96 15.94
CA GLY A 197 5.74 -5.25 15.90
C GLY A 197 4.22 -5.13 15.94
N GLN A 198 3.65 -4.17 15.20
CA GLN A 198 2.21 -3.94 15.17
C GLN A 198 1.46 -5.06 14.45
N ASN A 199 0.37 -5.55 15.04
CA ASN A 199 -0.63 -6.30 14.27
C ASN A 199 -1.32 -5.33 13.29
N MET A 200 -0.93 -5.43 12.03
CA MET A 200 -1.43 -4.56 10.95
C MET A 200 -2.89 -4.85 10.59
N GLN A 201 -3.39 -6.06 10.82
CA GLN A 201 -4.78 -6.42 10.57
C GLN A 201 -5.69 -5.67 11.56
N ASP A 202 -5.42 -5.79 12.86
CA ASP A 202 -6.19 -5.09 13.91
C ASP A 202 -6.12 -3.57 13.75
N TYR A 203 -4.94 -3.05 13.37
CA TYR A 203 -4.75 -1.61 13.13
C TYR A 203 -5.58 -1.11 11.95
N ALA A 204 -5.56 -1.84 10.82
CA ALA A 204 -6.36 -1.50 9.65
C ALA A 204 -7.88 -1.55 9.96
N GLN A 205 -8.34 -2.59 10.67
CA GLN A 205 -9.74 -2.73 11.07
C GLN A 205 -10.20 -1.58 11.98
N ALA A 206 -9.39 -1.19 12.97
CA ALA A 206 -9.72 -0.11 13.89
C ALA A 206 -9.90 1.24 13.18
N LEU A 207 -9.09 1.50 12.15
CA LEU A 207 -9.14 2.74 11.37
C LEU A 207 -10.21 2.74 10.28
N GLY A 208 -10.41 1.59 9.61
CA GLY A 208 -11.38 1.41 8.55
C GLY A 208 -11.21 2.39 7.40
N GLU A 209 -12.32 3.01 6.97
CA GLU A 209 -12.38 3.94 5.85
C GLU A 209 -11.54 5.23 6.01
N ARG A 210 -11.05 5.51 7.22
CA ARG A 210 -10.15 6.64 7.51
C ARG A 210 -8.81 6.49 6.82
N ILE A 211 -8.39 5.26 6.49
CA ILE A 211 -7.15 5.03 5.75
C ILE A 211 -7.36 5.43 4.28
N LYS A 212 -6.66 6.47 3.83
CA LYS A 212 -6.68 6.92 2.42
C LYS A 212 -5.40 6.59 1.67
N ALA A 213 -4.32 6.29 2.38
CA ALA A 213 -3.06 5.88 1.79
C ALA A 213 -2.35 4.84 2.68
N VAL A 214 -1.57 3.98 2.04
CA VAL A 214 -0.69 3.02 2.71
C VAL A 214 0.70 3.14 2.10
N VAL A 215 1.71 3.39 2.92
CA VAL A 215 3.11 3.38 2.51
C VAL A 215 3.64 1.96 2.68
N LEU A 216 3.99 1.33 1.55
CA LEU A 216 4.62 0.02 1.48
C LEU A 216 6.14 0.20 1.54
N ARG A 217 6.69 -0.18 2.69
CA ARG A 217 8.11 -0.09 3.01
C ARG A 217 8.51 -1.39 3.72
N ASP A 218 9.50 -2.10 3.20
CA ASP A 218 10.06 -3.29 3.86
C ASP A 218 11.19 -2.91 4.81
N GLY A 219 11.51 -3.79 5.75
CA GLY A 219 12.62 -3.59 6.67
C GLY A 219 12.77 -4.75 7.65
N TYR A 220 13.89 -4.78 8.37
CA TYR A 220 14.18 -5.82 9.35
C TYR A 220 13.55 -5.55 10.74
N GLY A 221 12.70 -4.53 10.86
CA GLY A 221 11.96 -4.19 12.09
C GLY A 221 12.79 -3.57 13.23
N HIS A 222 14.07 -3.28 13.03
CA HIS A 222 14.96 -2.73 14.07
C HIS A 222 15.71 -1.46 13.67
N ASP A 223 15.71 -1.10 12.40
CA ASP A 223 16.25 0.16 11.88
C ASP A 223 15.26 0.76 10.88
N GLU A 224 15.28 2.08 10.76
CA GLU A 224 14.56 2.77 9.70
C GLU A 224 15.27 2.53 8.36
N VAL A 225 14.67 1.68 7.54
CA VAL A 225 15.12 1.41 6.17
C VAL A 225 13.90 1.40 5.27
N SER A 226 14.05 2.00 4.09
CA SER A 226 13.13 1.97 2.97
C SER A 226 13.54 0.90 1.96
N SER A 227 13.33 -0.37 2.32
CA SER A 227 13.58 -1.51 1.43
C SER A 227 12.39 -1.81 0.52
N LEU A 228 12.66 -2.34 -0.67
CA LEU A 228 11.62 -2.85 -1.56
C LEU A 228 10.89 -4.03 -0.90
N PRO A 229 9.55 -4.14 -1.00
CA PRO A 229 8.83 -5.29 -0.45
C PRO A 229 9.40 -6.63 -0.91
N PHE A 230 9.46 -7.58 0.02
CA PHE A 230 10.01 -8.93 -0.13
C PHE A 230 11.54 -9.02 -0.21
N THR A 231 12.27 -7.96 0.14
CA THR A 231 13.74 -7.96 0.12
C THR A 231 14.38 -8.01 1.51
N ALA A 232 13.66 -7.61 2.56
CA ALA A 232 14.11 -7.86 3.93
C ALA A 232 13.76 -9.31 4.30
N VAL A 233 14.74 -10.21 4.10
CA VAL A 233 14.56 -11.65 4.28
C VAL A 233 15.49 -12.24 5.33
N LYS A 234 14.99 -13.20 6.09
CA LYS A 234 15.75 -14.07 7.00
C LYS A 234 15.14 -15.46 6.95
N ASP A 235 15.97 -16.50 6.96
CA ASP A 235 15.51 -17.90 6.94
C ASP A 235 14.52 -18.22 5.79
N ARG A 236 14.74 -17.57 4.63
CA ARG A 236 13.90 -17.64 3.42
C ARG A 236 12.47 -17.11 3.60
N GLN A 237 12.24 -16.25 4.60
CA GLN A 237 10.95 -15.63 4.88
C GLN A 237 11.09 -14.09 4.92
N SER A 238 10.03 -13.40 4.50
CA SER A 238 9.93 -11.94 4.66
C SER A 238 9.89 -11.58 6.13
N GLN A 239 10.56 -10.49 6.51
CA GLN A 239 10.58 -10.01 7.89
C GLN A 239 9.38 -9.11 8.22
N THR A 240 8.85 -8.40 7.22
CA THR A 240 7.59 -7.66 7.37
C THR A 240 6.39 -8.60 7.32
N ASP A 241 5.44 -8.40 8.23
CA ASP A 241 4.19 -9.16 8.28
C ASP A 241 3.19 -8.72 7.19
N TRP A 242 3.50 -9.09 5.94
CA TRP A 242 2.66 -8.83 4.78
C TRP A 242 1.29 -9.51 4.88
N LEU A 243 1.20 -10.60 5.64
CA LEU A 243 -0.04 -11.35 5.80
C LEU A 243 -1.09 -10.57 6.57
N SER A 244 -0.73 -10.04 7.74
CA SER A 244 -1.63 -9.21 8.52
C SER A 244 -2.02 -7.93 7.76
N LEU A 245 -1.08 -7.33 7.02
CA LEU A 245 -1.37 -6.18 6.17
C LEU A 245 -2.43 -6.48 5.10
N ILE A 246 -2.19 -7.52 4.28
CA ILE A 246 -3.08 -7.85 3.17
C ILE A 246 -4.47 -8.23 3.67
N ARG A 247 -4.56 -8.98 4.77
CA ARG A 247 -5.83 -9.32 5.40
C ARG A 247 -6.58 -8.08 5.88
N GLY A 248 -5.91 -7.22 6.65
CA GLY A 248 -6.52 -6.00 7.18
C GLY A 248 -7.06 -5.09 6.08
N LEU A 249 -6.27 -4.86 5.03
CA LEU A 249 -6.68 -4.02 3.90
C LEU A 249 -7.83 -4.65 3.09
N ARG A 250 -7.87 -5.97 2.96
CA ARG A 250 -8.96 -6.70 2.30
C ARG A 250 -10.26 -6.57 3.09
N GLU A 251 -10.22 -6.77 4.40
CA GLU A 251 -11.40 -6.72 5.28
C GLU A 251 -12.08 -5.36 5.29
N ILE A 252 -11.30 -4.27 5.27
CA ILE A 252 -11.83 -2.91 5.19
C ILE A 252 -12.16 -2.48 3.75
N SER A 253 -12.04 -3.38 2.77
CA SER A 253 -12.26 -3.10 1.34
C SER A 253 -11.46 -1.91 0.83
N PHE A 254 -10.19 -1.78 1.26
CA PHE A 254 -9.35 -0.63 0.98
C PHE A 254 -9.27 -0.30 -0.53
N ASP A 255 -9.45 0.98 -0.87
CA ASP A 255 -9.40 1.45 -2.26
C ASP A 255 -8.52 2.70 -2.49
N GLY A 256 -7.75 3.11 -1.47
CA GLY A 256 -6.87 4.27 -1.53
C GLY A 256 -5.59 4.07 -2.36
N GLY A 257 -4.56 4.85 -2.04
CA GLY A 257 -3.25 4.79 -2.68
C GLY A 257 -2.30 3.83 -1.97
N LEU A 258 -1.69 2.90 -2.71
CA LEU A 258 -0.52 2.14 -2.29
C LEU A 258 0.74 2.88 -2.75
N ILE A 259 1.43 3.51 -1.82
CA ILE A 259 2.66 4.27 -2.05
C ILE A 259 3.83 3.32 -1.83
N LEU A 260 4.52 2.93 -2.89
CA LEU A 260 5.78 2.20 -2.76
C LEU A 260 6.90 3.17 -2.39
N ASP A 261 7.47 2.96 -1.21
CA ASP A 261 8.60 3.70 -0.69
C ASP A 261 9.78 2.74 -0.48
N PHE A 262 10.70 2.74 -1.43
CA PHE A 262 11.88 1.86 -1.47
C PHE A 262 13.16 2.67 -1.74
N GLU A 263 13.20 3.90 -1.21
CA GLU A 263 14.26 4.89 -1.38
C GLU A 263 15.67 4.29 -1.23
N ASP A 264 15.94 3.55 -0.15
CA ASP A 264 17.27 3.00 0.12
C ASP A 264 17.67 1.95 -0.92
N THR A 265 16.71 1.08 -1.31
CA THR A 265 16.96 0.10 -2.38
C THR A 265 17.23 0.80 -3.71
N ALA A 266 16.44 1.80 -4.08
CA ALA A 266 16.62 2.55 -5.32
C ALA A 266 17.95 3.32 -5.36
N ALA A 267 18.32 3.95 -4.24
CA ALA A 267 19.54 4.71 -4.09
C ALA A 267 20.79 3.81 -4.18
N ALA A 268 20.74 2.61 -3.58
CA ALA A 268 21.83 1.64 -3.60
C ALA A 268 22.07 1.03 -5.00
N PHE A 269 21.05 0.95 -5.85
CA PHE A 269 21.19 0.41 -7.20
C PHE A 269 21.81 1.42 -8.16
N SER A 270 22.73 0.92 -9.00
CA SER A 270 23.28 1.68 -10.13
C SER A 270 22.15 2.20 -11.02
N PRO A 271 22.21 3.47 -11.51
CA PRO A 271 21.22 4.02 -12.43
C PRO A 271 20.92 3.13 -13.65
N LEU A 272 21.91 2.35 -14.12
CA LEU A 272 21.73 1.42 -15.25
C LEU A 272 20.79 0.25 -14.97
N LEU A 273 20.61 -0.12 -13.70
CA LEU A 273 19.74 -1.23 -13.27
C LEU A 273 18.37 -0.75 -12.75
N ARG A 274 18.20 0.57 -12.57
CA ARG A 274 16.97 1.15 -12.03
C ARG A 274 15.73 0.88 -12.88
N PRO A 275 15.77 0.89 -14.23
CA PRO A 275 14.58 0.57 -15.02
C PRO A 275 14.00 -0.82 -14.72
N GLN A 276 14.87 -1.83 -14.56
CA GLN A 276 14.47 -3.20 -14.20
C GLN A 276 13.98 -3.27 -12.75
N LEU A 277 14.64 -2.57 -11.82
CA LEU A 277 14.19 -2.45 -10.43
C LEU A 277 12.79 -1.82 -10.35
N LEU A 278 12.53 -0.77 -11.13
CA LEU A 278 11.23 -0.09 -11.18
C LEU A 278 10.15 -0.99 -11.78
N SER A 279 10.47 -1.75 -12.82
CA SER A 279 9.55 -2.75 -13.38
C SER A 279 9.20 -3.82 -12.34
N LEU A 280 10.17 -4.28 -11.55
CA LEU A 280 9.92 -5.22 -10.46
C LEU A 280 9.06 -4.57 -9.36
N ALA A 281 9.39 -3.35 -8.95
CA ALA A 281 8.61 -2.61 -7.96
C ALA A 281 7.15 -2.43 -8.39
N LYS A 282 6.92 -2.11 -9.67
CA LYS A 282 5.58 -2.02 -10.24
C LYS A 282 4.84 -3.36 -10.16
N ALA A 283 5.49 -4.46 -10.55
CA ALA A 283 4.90 -5.79 -10.48
C ALA A 283 4.55 -6.21 -9.05
N ILE A 284 5.41 -5.88 -8.07
CA ILE A 284 5.15 -6.08 -6.65
C ILE A 284 3.92 -5.30 -6.19
N ALA A 285 3.81 -4.02 -6.54
CA ALA A 285 2.65 -3.21 -6.18
C ALA A 285 1.34 -3.75 -6.78
N GLU A 286 1.40 -4.23 -8.02
CA GLU A 286 0.29 -4.91 -8.70
C GLU A 286 -0.10 -6.21 -8.00
N TYR A 287 0.89 -6.97 -7.53
CA TYR A 287 0.68 -8.17 -6.74
C TYR A 287 -0.05 -7.87 -5.41
N PHE A 288 0.38 -6.85 -4.66
CA PHE A 288 -0.33 -6.42 -3.45
C PHE A 288 -1.77 -6.01 -3.75
N ARG A 289 -1.99 -5.19 -4.79
CA ARG A 289 -3.32 -4.77 -5.21
C ARG A 289 -4.21 -5.97 -5.52
N TRP A 290 -3.70 -6.93 -6.28
CA TRP A 290 -4.43 -8.15 -6.62
C TRP A 290 -4.76 -8.99 -5.39
N GLN A 291 -3.80 -9.22 -4.48
CA GLN A 291 -4.01 -9.96 -3.24
C GLN A 291 -5.06 -9.31 -2.33
N ILE A 292 -5.01 -7.98 -2.18
CA ILE A 292 -6.01 -7.24 -1.39
C ILE A 292 -7.40 -7.33 -2.04
N LYS A 293 -7.47 -7.37 -3.38
CA LYS A 293 -8.72 -7.35 -4.15
C LYS A 293 -9.24 -8.73 -4.59
N ILE A 294 -8.67 -9.84 -4.09
CA ILE A 294 -9.14 -11.20 -4.44
C ILE A 294 -10.65 -11.34 -4.27
N GLU A 295 -11.20 -10.86 -3.16
CA GLU A 295 -12.64 -11.02 -2.91
C GLU A 295 -13.50 -10.19 -3.89
N ASP A 296 -13.01 -9.03 -4.31
CA ASP A 296 -13.68 -8.20 -5.31
C ASP A 296 -13.65 -8.88 -6.69
N GLN A 297 -12.66 -9.73 -7.00
CA GLN A 297 -12.66 -10.56 -8.21
C GLN A 297 -13.73 -11.64 -8.15
N LEU A 298 -13.89 -12.30 -7.00
CA LEU A 298 -14.90 -13.35 -6.81
C LEU A 298 -16.32 -12.79 -6.99
N LYS A 299 -16.60 -11.62 -6.43
CA LYS A 299 -17.91 -10.94 -6.53
C LYS A 299 -18.35 -10.60 -7.97
N LYS A 300 -17.43 -10.55 -8.93
CA LYS A 300 -17.74 -10.21 -10.33
C LYS A 300 -18.58 -11.29 -11.01
N TYR A 301 -18.47 -12.53 -10.55
CA TYR A 301 -19.03 -13.69 -11.22
C TYR A 301 -20.25 -14.21 -10.46
N LYS A 302 -21.36 -14.42 -11.16
CA LYS A 302 -22.55 -15.06 -10.58
C LYS A 302 -22.34 -16.55 -10.30
N SER A 303 -21.44 -17.17 -11.05
CA SER A 303 -21.11 -18.58 -10.93
C SER A 303 -19.63 -18.78 -11.21
N ILE A 304 -19.02 -19.66 -10.42
CA ILE A 304 -17.57 -19.90 -10.41
C ILE A 304 -17.32 -21.37 -10.63
N VAL A 305 -16.27 -21.68 -11.40
CA VAL A 305 -15.70 -23.03 -11.50
C VAL A 305 -14.25 -22.95 -11.06
N LEU A 306 -13.79 -23.94 -10.29
CA LEU A 306 -12.39 -24.03 -9.92
C LEU A 306 -11.63 -24.96 -10.87
N PHE A 307 -10.34 -24.70 -11.06
CA PHE A 307 -9.44 -25.59 -11.78
C PHE A 307 -8.29 -26.01 -10.87
N GLY A 308 -8.25 -27.29 -10.53
CA GLY A 308 -7.27 -27.96 -9.68
C GLY A 308 -7.93 -28.52 -8.43
N ALA A 309 -7.99 -29.83 -8.27
CA ALA A 309 -8.58 -30.51 -7.10
C ALA A 309 -7.51 -30.77 -6.01
N GLY A 310 -6.77 -29.73 -5.63
CA GLY A 310 -5.64 -29.80 -4.70
C GLY A 310 -5.81 -28.99 -3.41
N ASN A 311 -4.70 -28.80 -2.68
CA ASN A 311 -4.69 -28.01 -1.44
C ASN A 311 -5.21 -26.58 -1.63
N MET A 312 -4.88 -25.93 -2.75
CA MET A 312 -5.33 -24.57 -3.03
C MET A 312 -6.87 -24.50 -3.22
N CYS A 313 -7.47 -25.50 -3.88
CA CYS A 313 -8.93 -25.61 -3.96
C CYS A 313 -9.56 -25.90 -2.59
N ARG A 314 -8.95 -26.74 -1.75
CA ARG A 314 -9.41 -26.93 -0.36
C ARG A 314 -9.38 -25.61 0.41
N ASN A 315 -8.31 -24.84 0.28
CA ASN A 315 -8.15 -23.56 0.94
C ASN A 315 -9.16 -22.51 0.45
N TYR A 316 -9.44 -22.49 -0.87
CA TYR A 316 -10.56 -21.74 -1.42
C TYR A 316 -11.86 -22.14 -0.73
N MET A 317 -12.19 -23.43 -0.70
CA MET A 317 -13.46 -23.92 -0.15
C MET A 317 -13.62 -23.54 1.32
N LYS A 318 -12.54 -23.61 2.11
CA LYS A 318 -12.55 -23.22 3.53
C LYS A 318 -12.73 -21.72 3.75
N CYS A 319 -12.09 -20.86 2.94
CA CYS A 319 -12.10 -19.41 3.16
C CYS A 319 -13.25 -18.69 2.45
N TYR A 320 -13.65 -19.19 1.28
CA TYR A 320 -14.53 -18.51 0.34
C TYR A 320 -15.69 -19.39 -0.14
N GLY A 321 -15.62 -20.71 0.02
CA GLY A 321 -16.60 -21.64 -0.55
C GLY A 321 -18.04 -21.48 -0.04
N GLU A 322 -18.23 -21.02 1.19
CA GLU A 322 -19.58 -20.74 1.71
C GLU A 322 -20.19 -19.48 1.07
N LYS A 323 -19.38 -18.42 0.90
CA LYS A 323 -19.83 -17.13 0.37
C LYS A 323 -19.87 -17.11 -1.17
N TYR A 324 -18.95 -17.82 -1.81
CA TYR A 324 -18.75 -17.89 -3.25
C TYR A 324 -18.64 -19.37 -3.69
N PRO A 325 -19.72 -20.15 -3.56
CA PRO A 325 -19.70 -21.58 -3.84
C PRO A 325 -19.42 -21.86 -5.31
N PRO A 326 -18.38 -22.65 -5.64
CA PRO A 326 -18.16 -23.12 -7.00
C PRO A 326 -19.22 -24.15 -7.40
N ILE A 327 -19.52 -24.21 -8.69
CA ILE A 327 -20.46 -25.20 -9.23
C ILE A 327 -19.83 -26.58 -9.31
N PHE A 328 -18.55 -26.64 -9.71
CA PHE A 328 -17.73 -27.85 -9.73
C PHE A 328 -16.24 -27.45 -9.75
N THR A 329 -15.36 -28.45 -9.69
CA THR A 329 -13.93 -28.27 -9.95
C THR A 329 -13.46 -29.16 -11.10
N CYS A 330 -12.42 -28.78 -11.83
CA CYS A 330 -11.79 -29.59 -12.85
C CYS A 330 -10.35 -29.95 -12.48
N ASP A 331 -9.82 -31.06 -12.98
CA ASP A 331 -8.40 -31.39 -12.84
C ASP A 331 -7.88 -32.13 -14.07
N ASN A 332 -6.59 -31.99 -14.41
CA ASN A 332 -5.96 -32.73 -15.49
C ASN A 332 -5.76 -34.22 -15.15
N ASN A 333 -5.75 -34.57 -13.86
CA ASN A 333 -5.60 -35.94 -13.42
C ASN A 333 -6.91 -36.74 -13.59
N GLN A 334 -6.94 -37.59 -14.62
CA GLN A 334 -8.08 -38.45 -14.95
C GLN A 334 -8.55 -39.32 -13.79
N LYS A 335 -7.66 -39.69 -12.86
CA LYS A 335 -8.00 -40.52 -11.69
C LYS A 335 -8.93 -39.82 -10.71
N LEU A 336 -9.00 -38.49 -10.77
CA LEU A 336 -9.86 -37.69 -9.90
C LEU A 336 -11.24 -37.45 -10.52
N TRP A 337 -11.44 -37.71 -11.81
CA TRP A 337 -12.70 -37.41 -12.46
C TRP A 337 -13.85 -38.25 -11.87
N GLU A 338 -15.04 -37.64 -11.81
CA GLU A 338 -16.26 -38.20 -11.22
C GLU A 338 -16.15 -38.49 -9.71
N THR A 339 -15.06 -38.07 -9.06
CA THR A 339 -14.93 -38.11 -7.61
C THR A 339 -15.48 -36.83 -6.96
N ASN A 340 -15.65 -36.86 -5.63
CA ASN A 340 -15.99 -35.68 -4.85
C ASN A 340 -14.75 -35.14 -4.12
N PHE A 341 -14.49 -33.84 -4.25
CA PHE A 341 -13.44 -33.13 -3.54
C PHE A 341 -14.00 -31.91 -2.82
N CYS A 342 -13.95 -31.91 -1.49
CA CYS A 342 -14.47 -30.83 -0.64
C CYS A 342 -15.95 -30.47 -0.95
N GLY A 343 -16.78 -31.46 -1.30
CA GLY A 343 -18.18 -31.26 -1.67
C GLY A 343 -18.40 -30.96 -3.16
N LEU A 344 -17.35 -30.75 -3.95
CA LEU A 344 -17.42 -30.49 -5.39
C LEU A 344 -17.23 -31.77 -6.20
N GLU A 345 -18.03 -31.94 -7.25
CA GLU A 345 -17.74 -32.93 -8.29
C GLU A 345 -16.48 -32.52 -9.06
N VAL A 346 -15.55 -33.45 -9.25
CA VAL A 346 -14.34 -33.22 -10.04
C VAL A 346 -14.60 -33.67 -11.49
N LYS A 347 -14.53 -32.74 -12.44
CA LYS A 347 -14.79 -32.99 -13.86
C LYS A 347 -13.52 -32.97 -14.71
N SER A 348 -13.62 -33.54 -15.90
CA SER A 348 -12.63 -33.32 -16.96
C SER A 348 -12.61 -31.83 -17.37
N PRO A 349 -11.44 -31.26 -17.73
CA PRO A 349 -11.34 -29.91 -18.30
C PRO A 349 -12.27 -29.67 -19.50
N GLU A 350 -12.62 -30.73 -20.23
CA GLU A 350 -13.57 -30.67 -21.35
C GLU A 350 -14.95 -30.15 -20.95
N ALA A 351 -15.37 -30.33 -19.69
CA ALA A 351 -16.63 -29.80 -19.18
C ALA A 351 -16.70 -28.26 -19.27
N LEU A 352 -15.57 -27.56 -19.28
CA LEU A 352 -15.48 -26.11 -19.39
C LEU A 352 -15.92 -25.58 -20.76
N LYS A 353 -15.98 -26.42 -21.80
CA LYS A 353 -16.49 -25.99 -23.12
C LYS A 353 -18.00 -25.72 -23.12
N ASN A 354 -18.71 -26.28 -22.15
CA ASN A 354 -20.17 -26.26 -22.09
C ASN A 354 -20.71 -25.31 -21.00
N ILE A 355 -19.84 -24.54 -20.33
CA ILE A 355 -20.29 -23.57 -19.31
C ILE A 355 -20.71 -22.25 -19.96
N SER A 356 -21.54 -21.49 -19.25
CA SER A 356 -21.98 -20.18 -19.71
C SER A 356 -20.79 -19.19 -19.81
N PRO A 357 -20.73 -18.31 -20.83
CA PRO A 357 -19.59 -17.41 -21.06
C PRO A 357 -19.38 -16.38 -19.95
N ASP A 358 -20.39 -16.11 -19.11
CA ASP A 358 -20.33 -15.20 -17.97
C ASP A 358 -19.78 -15.84 -16.68
N TRP A 359 -19.50 -17.14 -16.69
CA TRP A 359 -18.91 -17.84 -15.55
C TRP A 359 -17.41 -17.58 -15.46
N GLY A 360 -16.93 -17.37 -14.23
CA GLY A 360 -15.51 -17.19 -13.93
C GLY A 360 -14.83 -18.53 -13.70
N ILE A 361 -13.67 -18.74 -14.32
CA ILE A 361 -12.81 -19.91 -14.07
C ILE A 361 -11.66 -19.47 -13.19
N PHE A 362 -11.55 -20.02 -11.98
CA PHE A 362 -10.46 -19.71 -11.06
C PHE A 362 -9.46 -20.87 -11.02
N ILE A 363 -8.24 -20.62 -11.48
CA ILE A 363 -7.17 -21.60 -11.41
C ILE A 363 -6.64 -21.66 -9.97
N CYS A 364 -6.82 -22.80 -9.35
CA CYS A 364 -6.35 -23.18 -8.02
C CYS A 364 -5.14 -24.11 -8.11
N ASN A 365 -4.10 -23.68 -8.84
CA ASN A 365 -2.88 -24.47 -9.06
C ASN A 365 -1.67 -23.56 -9.31
N ILE A 366 -0.50 -23.93 -8.79
CA ILE A 366 0.76 -23.19 -8.99
C ILE A 366 1.20 -23.11 -10.46
N TYR A 367 0.78 -24.06 -11.30
CA TYR A 367 1.07 -24.08 -12.74
C TYR A 367 0.06 -23.25 -13.56
N TYR A 368 -0.40 -22.12 -13.01
CA TYR A 368 -1.51 -21.34 -13.57
C TYR A 368 -1.27 -20.87 -15.01
N ARG A 369 -0.03 -20.54 -15.39
CA ARG A 369 0.30 -20.10 -16.76
C ARG A 369 0.14 -21.23 -17.78
N GLU A 370 0.60 -22.42 -17.43
CA GLU A 370 0.50 -23.60 -18.29
C GLU A 370 -0.95 -24.01 -18.46
N ILE A 371 -1.71 -24.00 -17.36
CA ILE A 371 -3.14 -24.29 -17.36
C ILE A 371 -3.90 -23.23 -18.15
N GLU A 372 -3.61 -21.94 -17.95
CA GLU A 372 -4.25 -20.89 -18.74
C GLU A 372 -4.01 -21.10 -20.23
N SER A 373 -2.77 -21.36 -20.66
CA SER A 373 -2.45 -21.67 -22.06
C SER A 373 -3.25 -22.88 -22.56
N GLN A 374 -3.26 -23.98 -21.80
CA GLN A 374 -4.03 -25.17 -22.13
C GLN A 374 -5.51 -24.85 -22.35
N LEU A 375 -6.13 -24.10 -21.43
CA LEU A 375 -7.54 -23.75 -21.52
C LEU A 375 -7.83 -22.87 -22.75
N ARG A 376 -6.93 -21.94 -23.07
CA ARG A 376 -7.02 -21.13 -24.29
C ARG A 376 -6.89 -21.98 -25.56
N ASP A 377 -5.96 -22.92 -25.59
CA ASP A 377 -5.75 -23.85 -26.71
C ASP A 377 -6.96 -24.79 -26.91
N MET A 378 -7.66 -25.12 -25.82
CA MET A 378 -8.95 -25.83 -25.86
C MET A 378 -10.12 -24.99 -26.39
N GLY A 379 -9.89 -23.70 -26.68
CA GLY A 379 -10.89 -22.78 -27.21
C GLY A 379 -11.77 -22.11 -26.13
N ILE A 380 -11.37 -22.15 -24.86
CA ILE A 380 -12.14 -21.56 -23.77
C ILE A 380 -11.98 -20.03 -23.79
N LYS A 381 -13.11 -19.35 -24.01
CA LYS A 381 -13.19 -17.88 -24.11
C LYS A 381 -13.64 -17.20 -22.83
N ASN A 382 -14.04 -17.96 -21.82
CA ASN A 382 -14.41 -17.46 -20.50
C ASN A 382 -13.27 -16.64 -19.86
N ASN A 383 -13.63 -15.81 -18.89
CA ASN A 383 -12.64 -15.14 -18.06
C ASN A 383 -11.93 -16.18 -17.19
N ILE A 384 -10.60 -16.19 -17.29
CA ILE A 384 -9.72 -17.05 -16.49
C ILE A 384 -9.05 -16.14 -15.48
N GLU A 385 -9.23 -16.47 -14.21
CA GLU A 385 -8.66 -15.79 -13.07
C GLU A 385 -7.74 -16.76 -12.33
N PHE A 386 -6.82 -16.22 -11.55
CA PHE A 386 -5.97 -17.01 -10.67
C PHE A 386 -6.43 -16.85 -9.22
N PHE A 387 -6.40 -17.92 -8.45
CA PHE A 387 -6.57 -17.88 -7.01
C PHE A 387 -5.25 -18.24 -6.32
N ASN A 388 -4.91 -17.54 -5.24
CA ASN A 388 -3.72 -17.82 -4.46
C ASN A 388 -4.05 -17.85 -2.97
N ASP A 389 -3.46 -18.83 -2.28
CA ASP A 389 -3.71 -19.15 -0.89
C ASP A 389 -2.55 -18.75 0.04
N GLU A 390 -1.61 -17.90 -0.41
CA GLU A 390 -0.53 -17.38 0.44
C GLU A 390 -1.06 -16.50 1.57
N TYR A 391 -2.08 -15.68 1.26
CA TYR A 391 -2.68 -14.73 2.18
C TYR A 391 -4.18 -15.01 2.41
N MET A 392 -4.51 -16.28 2.72
CA MET A 392 -5.87 -16.73 3.06
C MET A 392 -6.53 -15.85 4.12
N ALA A 393 -7.86 -15.70 4.12
CA ALA A 393 -8.58 -14.90 5.13
C ALA A 393 -8.48 -15.49 6.55
N SER A 394 -8.40 -16.80 6.68
CA SER A 394 -8.30 -17.53 7.95
C SER A 394 -7.17 -18.56 7.90
N TYR A 395 -6.65 -18.94 9.07
CA TYR A 395 -5.60 -19.96 9.18
C TYR A 395 -6.21 -21.36 9.33
N TYR A 396 -5.81 -22.27 8.45
CA TYR A 396 -6.09 -23.70 8.58
C TYR A 396 -4.79 -24.49 8.41
N PHE A 397 -4.45 -25.35 9.37
CA PHE A 397 -3.18 -26.08 9.40
C PHE A 397 -3.19 -27.42 8.65
N ASP A 398 -4.36 -27.92 8.25
CA ASP A 398 -4.46 -29.23 7.59
C ASP A 398 -4.09 -29.14 6.11
N ARG A 399 -2.86 -29.55 5.77
CA ARG A 399 -2.47 -29.82 4.39
C ARG A 399 -2.76 -31.28 4.06
N LEU A 400 -3.22 -31.55 2.84
CA LEU A 400 -3.24 -32.92 2.32
C LEU A 400 -1.81 -33.45 2.26
N GLU A 401 -1.60 -34.65 2.80
CA GLU A 401 -0.37 -35.40 2.56
C GLU A 401 -0.27 -35.68 1.05
N ARG A 402 0.87 -35.28 0.46
CA ARG A 402 1.18 -35.67 -0.92
C ARG A 402 1.46 -37.17 -0.89
N LYS A 403 0.56 -37.97 -1.47
CA LYS A 403 0.84 -39.37 -1.80
C LYS A 403 1.64 -39.46 -3.09
#